data_AF-A0A354UUG5-F1
#
_entry.id   AF-A0A354UUG5-F1
#
_cell.length_a   1.000
_cell.length_b   1.000
_cell.length_c   1.000
_cell.angle_alpha   90.00
_cell.angle_beta   90.00
_cell.angle_gamma   90.00
#
_symmetry.space_group_name_H-M   'P 1'
#
loop_
_entity.id
_entity.type
_entity.pdbx_description
1 polymer ?
#
loop_
_entity_poly.entity_id
_entity_poly.type
_entity_poly.pdbx_seq_one_letter_code
_entity_poly.pdbx_strand_id
1 'polypeptide(L)'
;HKFQFLRCNYPNGDMVGHTGVMKAVVYAMECVDKSVKAILEAADKYGYIVLITADHGNADQMTEVKKGKTIVRTAHSLNPVPFIIYDKDHDWHIKDGHYGLANVAPTIVKMMGLEAPSCWEKSMI
;
A
#
# COMPACT_ATOMS: atom_id res chain seq x y z
N HIS A 1 16.62 11.14 14.24
CA HIS A 1 16.04 9.82 14.62
C HIS A 1 17.08 8.71 14.50
N LYS A 2 16.94 7.57 15.20
CA LYS A 2 17.86 6.42 15.08
C LYS A 2 17.84 5.77 13.69
N PHE A 3 16.67 5.77 13.05
CA PHE A 3 16.47 5.26 11.69
C PHE A 3 16.02 6.40 10.79
N GLN A 4 16.53 6.45 9.56
CA GLN A 4 16.14 7.43 8.55
C GLN A 4 15.08 6.89 7.58
N PHE A 5 14.95 5.56 7.50
CA PHE A 5 13.99 4.86 6.66
C PHE A 5 13.48 3.64 7.43
N LEU A 6 12.16 3.44 7.38
CA LEU A 6 11.49 2.29 7.98
C LEU A 6 10.59 1.65 6.92
N ARG A 7 10.53 0.32 6.91
CA ARG A 7 9.66 -0.45 6.03
C ARG A 7 8.92 -1.49 6.85
N CYS A 8 7.61 -1.52 6.71
CA CYS A 8 6.72 -2.47 7.40
C CYS A 8 5.82 -3.14 6.36
N ASN A 9 5.43 -4.39 6.64
CA ASN A 9 4.41 -5.11 5.88
C ASN A 9 3.36 -5.63 6.87
N TYR A 10 2.08 -5.41 6.55
CA TYR A 10 0.95 -6.00 7.26
C TYR A 10 0.37 -7.13 6.41
N PRO A 11 0.55 -8.40 6.80
CA PRO A 11 0.17 -9.55 5.97
C PRO A 11 -1.34 -9.86 6.03
N ASN A 12 -2.08 -9.19 6.91
CA ASN A 12 -3.47 -9.50 7.26
C ASN A 12 -4.40 -9.62 6.05
N GLY A 13 -4.39 -8.62 5.16
CA GLY A 13 -5.28 -8.60 3.99
C GLY A 13 -5.04 -9.78 3.04
N ASP A 14 -3.78 -10.16 2.85
CA ASP A 14 -3.41 -11.26 1.97
C ASP A 14 -3.63 -12.64 2.62
N MET A 15 -3.01 -12.86 3.77
CA MET A 15 -3.05 -14.16 4.45
C MET A 15 -4.46 -14.55 4.86
N VAL A 16 -5.28 -13.59 5.31
CA VAL A 16 -6.69 -13.85 5.66
C VAL A 16 -7.56 -13.87 4.39
N GLY A 17 -7.22 -13.08 3.37
CA GLY A 17 -7.86 -13.12 2.05
C GLY A 17 -7.82 -14.51 1.41
N HIS A 18 -6.68 -15.21 1.51
CA HIS A 18 -6.53 -16.60 1.05
C HIS A 18 -7.47 -17.61 1.73
N THR A 19 -8.07 -17.28 2.88
CA THR A 19 -9.05 -18.16 3.53
C THR A 19 -10.42 -18.14 2.83
N GLY A 20 -10.74 -17.08 2.08
CA GLY A 20 -12.06 -16.88 1.47
C GLY A 20 -13.18 -16.58 2.47
N VAL A 21 -12.88 -16.43 3.77
CA VAL A 21 -13.89 -16.19 4.81
C VAL A 21 -14.12 -14.69 4.96
N MET A 22 -15.12 -14.15 4.24
CA MET A 22 -15.42 -12.71 4.19
C MET A 22 -15.41 -12.01 5.55
N LYS A 23 -16.06 -12.58 6.58
CA LYS A 23 -16.10 -11.97 7.92
C LYS A 23 -14.70 -11.85 8.56
N ALA A 24 -13.84 -12.84 8.35
CA ALA A 24 -12.47 -12.81 8.84
C ALA A 24 -11.63 -11.78 8.09
N VAL A 25 -11.83 -11.66 6.77
CA VAL A 25 -11.15 -10.66 5.93
C VAL A 25 -11.51 -9.24 6.33
N VAL A 26 -12.79 -8.95 6.57
CA VAL A 26 -13.24 -7.63 7.06
C VAL A 26 -12.55 -7.30 8.38
N TYR A 27 -12.57 -8.22 9.35
CA TYR A 27 -11.89 -8.02 10.63
C TYR A 27 -10.37 -7.83 10.47
N ALA A 28 -9.75 -8.59 9.57
CA ALA A 28 -8.32 -8.46 9.27
C ALA A 28 -7.99 -7.07 8.73
N MET A 29 -8.81 -6.51 7.84
CA MET A 29 -8.64 -5.16 7.32
C MET A 29 -8.89 -4.07 8.38
N GLU A 30 -9.87 -4.26 9.28
CA GLU A 30 -10.07 -3.36 10.43
C GLU A 30 -8.84 -3.33 11.36
N CYS A 31 -8.13 -4.45 11.52
CA CYS A 31 -6.86 -4.48 12.26
C CYS A 31 -5.75 -3.71 11.54
N VAL A 32 -5.67 -3.79 10.20
CA VAL A 32 -4.71 -3.00 9.42
C VAL A 32 -5.01 -1.52 9.55
N ASP A 33 -6.27 -1.11 9.41
CA ASP A 33 -6.70 0.29 9.54
C ASP A 33 -6.30 0.89 10.90
N LYS A 34 -6.59 0.20 12.00
CA LYS A 34 -6.15 0.59 13.35
C LYS A 34 -4.63 0.72 13.47
N SER A 35 -3.89 -0.19 12.82
CA SER A 35 -2.43 -0.17 12.85
C SER A 35 -1.86 1.00 12.04
N VAL A 36 -2.44 1.30 10.86
CA VAL A 36 -2.08 2.46 10.05
C VAL A 36 -2.31 3.74 10.84
N LYS A 37 -3.44 3.89 11.53
CA LYS A 37 -3.68 5.04 12.41
C LYS A 37 -2.55 5.24 13.43
N ALA A 38 -2.10 4.18 14.11
CA ALA A 38 -0.99 4.27 15.06
C ALA A 38 0.34 4.67 14.40
N ILE A 39 0.58 4.24 13.16
CA ILE A 39 1.75 4.67 12.37
C ILE A 39 1.66 6.16 12.03
N LEU A 40 0.50 6.66 11.61
CA LEU A 40 0.30 8.08 11.30
C LEU A 40 0.51 8.96 12.54
N GLU A 41 -0.06 8.58 13.69
CA GLU A 41 0.14 9.30 14.96
C GLU A 41 1.62 9.34 15.37
N ALA A 42 2.36 8.24 15.18
CA ALA A 42 3.79 8.21 15.43
C ALA A 42 4.56 9.07 14.42
N ALA A 43 4.17 9.04 13.14
CA ALA A 43 4.78 9.84 12.10
C ALA A 43 4.63 11.33 12.37
N ASP A 44 3.43 11.78 12.77
CA ASP A 44 3.18 13.17 13.16
C ASP A 44 4.04 13.60 14.35
N LYS A 45 4.13 12.73 15.38
CA LYS A 45 4.94 12.99 16.58
C LYS A 45 6.43 13.14 16.28
N TYR A 46 6.94 12.36 15.34
CA TYR A 46 8.37 12.30 15.04
C TYR A 46 8.75 13.00 13.72
N GLY A 47 7.81 13.61 13.01
CA GLY A 47 8.07 14.30 11.74
C GLY A 47 8.49 13.35 10.60
N TYR A 48 7.88 12.18 10.51
CA TYR A 48 8.04 11.29 9.35
C TYR A 48 6.97 11.54 8.30
N ILE A 49 7.35 11.30 7.04
CA ILE A 49 6.42 11.12 5.92
C ILE A 49 6.06 9.64 5.84
N VAL A 50 4.79 9.32 5.63
CA VAL A 50 4.31 7.94 5.49
C VAL A 50 3.83 7.70 4.06
N LEU A 51 4.36 6.66 3.43
CA LEU A 51 3.86 6.16 2.15
C LEU A 51 3.11 4.85 2.40
N ILE A 52 1.84 4.81 2.00
CA ILE A 52 0.95 3.65 2.18
C ILE A 52 0.67 3.06 0.81
N THR A 53 1.03 1.79 0.62
CA THR A 53 0.82 1.05 -0.63
C THR A 53 0.58 -0.43 -0.35
N ALA A 54 0.15 -1.16 -1.37
CA ALA A 54 0.21 -2.63 -1.40
C ALA A 54 1.13 -3.11 -2.52
N ASP A 55 1.53 -4.37 -2.47
CA ASP A 55 2.29 -5.08 -3.51
C ASP A 55 1.37 -5.81 -4.50
N HIS A 56 0.17 -6.21 -4.08
CA HIS A 56 -0.89 -6.71 -4.94
C HIS A 56 -2.26 -6.64 -4.23
N GLY A 57 -3.33 -7.01 -4.95
CA GLY A 57 -4.66 -7.19 -4.37
C GLY A 57 -4.92 -8.64 -3.92
N ASN A 58 -5.85 -8.79 -2.98
CA ASN A 58 -6.45 -10.05 -2.51
C ASN A 58 -7.81 -9.75 -1.83
N ALA A 59 -7.78 -9.11 -0.64
CA ALA A 59 -8.95 -8.79 0.18
C ALA A 59 -10.02 -7.91 -0.51
N ASP A 60 -9.63 -7.19 -1.56
CA ASP A 60 -10.46 -6.34 -2.40
C ASP A 60 -11.40 -7.13 -3.33
N GLN A 61 -11.16 -8.43 -3.55
CA GLN A 61 -12.03 -9.27 -4.38
C GLN A 61 -12.22 -10.67 -3.79
N MET A 62 -13.22 -10.82 -2.92
CA MET A 62 -13.50 -12.08 -2.22
C MET A 62 -14.42 -13.04 -2.98
N THR A 63 -14.96 -12.63 -4.12
CA THR A 63 -15.85 -13.46 -4.96
C THR A 63 -15.56 -13.28 -6.43
N GLU A 64 -15.91 -14.29 -7.23
CA GLU A 64 -15.87 -14.22 -8.69
C GLU A 64 -17.06 -14.96 -9.30
N VAL A 65 -17.42 -14.60 -10.54
CA VAL A 65 -18.47 -15.31 -11.30
C VAL A 65 -17.81 -16.29 -12.26
N LYS A 66 -18.07 -17.59 -12.06
CA LYS A 66 -17.59 -18.66 -12.93
C LYS A 66 -18.77 -19.49 -13.42
N LYS A 67 -18.93 -19.58 -14.75
CA LYS A 67 -20.07 -20.27 -15.40
C LYS A 67 -21.44 -19.80 -14.86
N GLY A 68 -21.59 -18.49 -14.66
CA GLY A 68 -22.83 -17.88 -14.15
C GLY A 68 -23.11 -18.08 -12.66
N LYS A 69 -22.18 -18.67 -11.90
CA LYS A 69 -22.32 -18.84 -10.44
C LYS A 69 -21.27 -18.04 -9.71
N THR A 70 -21.68 -17.36 -8.64
CA THR A 70 -20.75 -16.71 -7.71
C THR A 70 -20.06 -17.76 -6.86
N ILE A 71 -18.74 -17.73 -6.84
CA ILE A 71 -17.89 -18.59 -6.01
C ILE A 71 -16.94 -17.75 -5.17
N VAL A 72 -16.50 -18.31 -4.04
CA VAL A 72 -15.48 -17.71 -3.19
C VAL A 72 -14.16 -17.67 -3.94
N ARG A 73 -13.47 -16.54 -3.88
CA ARG A 73 -12.13 -16.36 -4.42
C ARG A 73 -11.12 -16.36 -3.27
N THR A 74 -10.04 -17.10 -3.47
CA THR A 74 -8.91 -17.20 -2.54
C THR A 74 -7.59 -16.81 -3.20
N ALA A 75 -7.61 -16.28 -4.43
CA ALA A 75 -6.42 -15.90 -5.18
C ALA A 75 -6.32 -14.37 -5.29
N HIS A 76 -5.10 -13.87 -5.51
CA HIS A 76 -4.83 -12.45 -5.72
C HIS A 76 -5.73 -11.85 -6.81
N SER A 77 -6.09 -10.58 -6.70
CA SER A 77 -6.82 -9.86 -7.75
C SER A 77 -5.86 -9.20 -8.74
N LEU A 78 -6.42 -8.69 -9.85
CA LEU A 78 -5.70 -7.83 -10.80
C LEU A 78 -6.03 -6.35 -10.59
N ASN A 79 -6.65 -6.01 -9.45
CA ASN A 79 -7.03 -4.64 -9.16
C ASN A 79 -5.77 -3.80 -8.85
N PRO A 80 -5.79 -2.50 -9.19
CA PRO A 80 -4.70 -1.61 -8.84
C PRO A 80 -4.59 -1.47 -7.32
N VAL A 81 -3.36 -1.19 -6.86
CA VAL A 81 -3.05 -0.95 -5.45
C VAL A 81 -3.09 0.55 -5.13
N PRO A 82 -3.43 0.95 -3.90
CA PRO A 82 -3.35 2.35 -3.50
C PRO A 82 -1.88 2.79 -3.45
N PHE A 83 -1.63 4.07 -3.68
CA PHE A 83 -0.36 4.72 -3.32
C PHE A 83 -0.69 6.09 -2.72
N ILE A 84 -0.58 6.18 -1.39
CA ILE A 84 -0.97 7.37 -0.62
C ILE A 84 0.30 7.95 0.00
N ILE A 85 0.48 9.26 -0.17
CA ILE A 85 1.52 10.04 0.50
C ILE A 85 0.85 10.81 1.63
N TYR A 86 1.28 10.58 2.87
CA TYR A 86 0.86 11.33 4.04
C TYR A 86 2.06 12.13 4.57
N ASP A 87 1.96 13.45 4.42
CA ASP A 87 2.94 14.43 4.90
C ASP A 87 2.17 15.61 5.49
N LYS A 88 2.49 15.99 6.72
CA LYS A 88 1.83 17.10 7.42
C LYS A 88 2.33 18.47 6.95
N ASP A 89 3.51 18.54 6.37
CA ASP A 89 4.23 19.78 6.08
C ASP A 89 4.22 20.14 4.58
N HIS A 90 3.92 19.17 3.70
CA HIS A 90 3.91 19.37 2.25
C HIS A 90 2.72 18.70 1.57
N ASP A 91 2.19 19.35 0.54
CA ASP A 91 1.24 18.74 -0.37
C ASP A 91 1.99 18.13 -1.56
N TRP A 92 1.82 16.82 -1.76
CA TRP A 92 2.49 16.07 -2.82
C TRP A 92 1.48 15.67 -3.88
N HIS A 93 1.74 16.06 -5.12
CA HIS A 93 0.91 15.68 -6.25
C HIS A 93 1.55 14.55 -7.05
N ILE A 94 0.84 13.44 -7.14
CA ILE A 94 1.14 12.37 -8.08
C ILE A 94 0.77 12.88 -9.47
N LYS A 95 1.74 12.84 -10.39
CA LYS A 95 1.53 13.26 -11.78
C LYS A 95 0.55 12.33 -12.49
N ASP A 96 -0.11 12.81 -13.53
CA ASP A 96 -0.89 11.92 -14.39
C ASP A 96 0.01 10.91 -15.10
N GLY A 97 -0.39 9.64 -15.08
CA GLY A 97 0.38 8.59 -15.74
C GLY A 97 -0.10 7.17 -15.43
N HIS A 98 0.60 6.21 -16.02
CA HIS A 98 0.46 4.79 -15.70
C HIS A 98 1.70 4.36 -14.93
N TYR A 99 1.51 4.03 -13.66
CA TYR A 99 2.58 3.65 -12.75
C TYR A 99 2.39 2.22 -12.25
N GLY A 100 3.52 1.59 -11.93
CA GLY A 100 3.56 0.32 -11.23
C GLY A 100 4.44 0.40 -9.99
N LEU A 101 4.64 -0.75 -9.34
CA LEU A 101 5.44 -0.84 -8.11
C LEU A 101 6.89 -0.35 -8.29
N ALA A 102 7.43 -0.47 -9.51
CA ALA A 102 8.78 0.00 -9.84
C ALA A 102 8.94 1.52 -9.67
N ASN A 103 7.86 2.30 -9.72
CA ASN A 103 7.89 3.75 -9.51
C ASN A 103 7.92 4.15 -8.03
N VAL A 104 7.68 3.23 -7.08
CA VAL A 104 7.63 3.53 -5.64
C VAL A 104 9.01 3.91 -5.10
N ALA A 105 10.03 3.09 -5.36
CA ALA A 105 11.40 3.34 -4.89
C ALA A 105 11.98 4.70 -5.37
N PRO A 106 11.94 5.06 -6.67
CA PRO A 106 12.42 6.36 -7.14
C PRO A 106 11.58 7.53 -6.58
N THR A 107 10.30 7.32 -6.26
CA THR A 107 9.47 8.31 -5.58
C THR A 107 9.98 8.59 -4.17
N ILE A 108 10.20 7.53 -3.37
CA ILE A 108 10.74 7.65 -2.00
C ILE A 108 12.11 8.33 -2.02
N VAL A 109 13.03 7.88 -2.89
CA VAL A 109 14.40 8.43 -2.98
C VAL A 109 14.38 9.92 -3.33
N LYS A 110 13.51 10.33 -4.25
CA LYS A 110 13.32 11.75 -4.59
C LYS A 110 12.83 12.57 -3.39
N MET A 111 11.86 12.05 -2.62
CA MET A 111 11.35 12.72 -1.40
C MET A 111 12.41 12.83 -0.31
N MET A 112 13.36 11.89 -0.27
CA MET A 112 14.51 11.93 0.63
C MET A 112 15.61 12.92 0.17
N GLY A 113 15.43 13.61 -0.97
CA GLY A 113 16.43 14.52 -1.53
C GLY A 113 17.64 13.81 -2.14
N LEU A 114 17.48 12.54 -2.51
CA LEU A 114 18.54 11.70 -3.06
C LEU A 114 18.37 11.53 -4.59
N GLU A 115 19.47 11.23 -5.27
CA GLU A 115 19.46 10.93 -6.71
C GLU A 115 19.18 9.43 -6.94
N ALA A 116 18.14 9.14 -7.74
CA ALA A 116 17.81 7.76 -8.11
C ALA A 116 18.75 7.27 -9.23
N PRO A 117 19.18 5.99 -9.22
CA PRO A 117 19.91 5.39 -10.32
C PRO A 117 19.16 5.55 -11.66
N SER A 118 19.91 5.82 -12.74
CA SER A 118 19.33 6.03 -14.08
C SER A 118 18.61 4.81 -14.66
N CYS A 119 18.87 3.61 -14.13
CA CYS A 119 18.20 2.38 -14.51
C CYS A 119 16.85 2.15 -13.81
N TRP A 120 16.45 3.01 -12.87
CA TRP A 120 15.14 2.93 -12.23
C TRP A 120 14.07 3.62 -13.06
N GLU A 121 12.83 3.24 -12.81
CA GLU A 121 11.68 3.97 -13.31
C GLU A 121 11.66 5.42 -12.81
N LYS A 122 10.87 6.28 -13.45
CA LYS A 122 10.72 7.66 -13.01
C LYS A 122 9.88 7.74 -11.74
N SER A 123 10.23 8.71 -10.89
CA SER A 123 9.41 9.12 -9.75
C SER A 123 8.02 9.59 -10.21
N MET A 124 7.01 9.30 -9.39
CA MET A 124 5.60 9.67 -9.63
C MET A 124 5.31 11.14 -9.31
N ILE A 125 6.20 11.81 -8.57
CA ILE A 125 6.11 13.23 -8.17
C ILE A 125 7.16 14.07 -8.89
#